data_AF-A0AA43RH70-F1
#
_entry.id   AF-A0AA43RH70-F1
#
_cell.length_a   1.000
_cell.length_b   1.000
_cell.length_c   1.000
_cell.angle_alpha   90.00
_cell.angle_beta   90.00
_cell.angle_gamma   90.00
#
_symmetry.space_group_name_H-M   'P 1'
#
loop_
_entity.id
_entity.type
_entity.pdbx_description
1 polymer ?
#
loop_
_entity_poly.entity_id
_entity_poly.type
_entity_poly.pdbx_seq_one_letter_code
_entity_poly.pdbx_strand_id
1 'polypeptide(L)'
;MDNYFGKYVRGFAVNSEQAAKLMNADNIIGDIYKVKCEMVDGKHRAVVLNRFGETPVFFDSGTSREIAINQAKGFMTYAILTLVGFTTKRSEEEEDSSENYWAEFAV
;
A
#
# COMPACT_ATOMS: atom_id res chain seq x y z
N MET A 1 3.25 12.77 -24.91
CA MET A 1 4.01 13.20 -23.73
C MET A 1 3.79 12.11 -22.72
N ASP A 2 4.80 11.26 -22.51
CA ASP A 2 4.66 10.13 -21.61
C ASP A 2 4.74 10.67 -20.18
N ASN A 3 3.59 10.77 -19.53
CA ASN A 3 3.49 11.23 -18.16
C ASN A 3 3.86 10.06 -17.25
N TYR A 4 5.14 9.95 -16.92
CA TYR A 4 5.61 9.10 -15.84
C TYR A 4 5.52 9.89 -14.53
N PHE A 5 4.86 9.31 -13.53
CA PHE A 5 4.91 9.79 -12.14
C PHE A 5 5.67 8.75 -11.31
N GLY A 6 6.44 9.22 -10.33
CA GLY A 6 7.27 8.36 -9.51
C GLY A 6 7.43 8.95 -8.11
N LYS A 7 7.02 8.24 -7.07
CA LYS A 7 7.22 8.67 -5.67
C LYS A 7 7.31 7.47 -4.71
N TYR A 8 7.96 7.69 -3.58
CA TYR A 8 7.92 6.75 -2.46
C TYR A 8 6.66 6.99 -1.64
N VAL A 9 5.91 5.92 -1.37
CA VAL A 9 4.64 5.95 -0.66
C VAL A 9 4.67 4.90 0.42
N ARG A 10 4.22 5.26 1.63
CA ARG A 10 3.98 4.29 2.69
C ARG A 10 2.56 3.77 2.60
N GLY A 11 2.42 2.48 2.81
CA GLY A 11 1.15 1.86 3.08
C GLY A 11 1.16 1.09 4.39
N PHE A 12 -0.04 0.92 4.94
CA PHE A 12 -0.26 0.29 6.23
C PHE A 12 -1.15 -0.95 6.08
N ALA A 13 -0.90 -1.94 6.93
CA ALA A 13 -1.80 -3.07 7.09
C ALA A 13 -3.08 -2.64 7.82
N VAL A 14 -4.19 -3.34 7.56
CA VAL A 14 -5.50 -3.01 8.17
C VAL A 14 -5.66 -3.62 9.55
N ASN A 15 -5.00 -4.76 9.76
CA ASN A 15 -5.07 -5.52 11.00
C ASN A 15 -3.80 -6.38 11.12
N SER A 16 -3.62 -7.02 12.27
CA SER A 16 -2.45 -7.83 12.58
C SER A 16 -2.28 -9.06 11.68
N GLU A 17 -3.38 -9.60 11.15
CA GLU A 17 -3.33 -10.73 10.21
C GLU A 17 -2.71 -10.30 8.88
N GLN A 18 -3.17 -9.18 8.32
CA GLN A 18 -2.61 -8.63 7.08
C GLN A 18 -1.16 -8.16 7.28
N ALA A 19 -0.84 -7.65 8.47
CA ALA A 19 0.52 -7.31 8.84
C ALA A 19 1.45 -8.54 8.84
N ALA A 20 0.98 -9.69 9.34
CA ALA A 20 1.75 -10.93 9.30
C ALA A 20 1.98 -11.41 7.85
N LYS A 21 0.98 -11.25 6.97
CA LYS A 21 1.13 -11.56 5.54
C LYS A 21 2.18 -10.68 4.87
N LEU A 22 2.28 -9.40 5.23
CA LEU A 22 3.32 -8.51 4.70
C LEU A 22 4.75 -9.00 4.96
N MET A 23 4.96 -9.75 6.05
CA MET A 23 6.27 -10.28 6.48
C MET A 23 6.58 -11.68 5.95
N ASN A 24 5.68 -12.29 5.17
CA ASN A 24 5.85 -13.65 4.68
C ASN A 24 6.70 -13.72 3.40
N ALA A 25 6.96 -14.94 2.93
CA ALA A 25 7.76 -15.17 1.71
C ALA A 25 7.09 -14.74 0.40
N ASP A 26 5.80 -14.36 0.43
CA ASP A 26 5.06 -13.93 -0.76
C ASP A 26 5.28 -12.44 -1.09
N ASN A 27 5.94 -11.70 -0.19
CA ASN A 27 6.20 -10.28 -0.30
C ASN A 27 7.72 -10.00 -0.21
N ILE A 28 8.41 -10.11 -1.35
CA ILE A 28 9.87 -9.94 -1.42
C ILE A 28 10.21 -8.49 -1.82
N ILE A 29 11.20 -7.89 -1.18
CA ILE A 29 11.71 -6.56 -1.59
C ILE A 29 12.12 -6.60 -3.07
N GLY A 30 11.60 -5.65 -3.85
CA GLY A 30 11.76 -5.58 -5.30
C GLY A 30 10.60 -6.22 -6.09
N ASP A 31 9.66 -6.92 -5.44
CA ASP A 31 8.47 -7.44 -6.11
C ASP A 31 7.61 -6.30 -6.66
N ILE A 32 7.03 -6.54 -7.83
CA ILE A 32 6.12 -5.62 -8.51
C ILE A 32 4.68 -5.99 -8.15
N TYR A 33 3.95 -4.99 -7.68
CA TYR A 33 2.55 -5.05 -7.31
C TYR A 33 1.71 -4.25 -8.30
N LYS A 34 0.47 -4.68 -8.48
CA LYS A 34 -0.55 -3.87 -9.16
C LYS A 34 -1.25 -2.99 -8.13
N VAL A 35 -1.59 -1.77 -8.50
CA VAL A 35 -2.40 -0.91 -7.65
C VAL A 35 -3.82 -0.84 -8.18
N LYS A 36 -4.80 -1.12 -7.34
CA LYS A 36 -6.22 -1.00 -7.66
C LYS A 36 -6.85 0.07 -6.77
N CYS A 37 -7.58 1.02 -7.36
CA CYS A 37 -8.37 1.96 -6.59
C CYS A 37 -9.80 1.45 -6.43
N GLU A 38 -10.30 1.48 -5.20
CA GLU A 38 -11.67 1.17 -4.84
C GLU A 38 -12.31 2.36 -4.10
N MET A 39 -13.64 2.42 -4.10
CA MET A 39 -14.39 3.42 -3.31
C MET A 39 -14.90 2.73 -2.04
N VAL A 40 -14.45 3.20 -0.89
CA VAL A 40 -14.87 2.71 0.43
C VAL A 40 -15.33 3.92 1.24
N ASP A 41 -16.57 3.90 1.74
CA ASP A 41 -17.17 4.99 2.52
C ASP A 41 -17.07 6.37 1.85
N GLY A 42 -17.23 6.40 0.52
CA GLY A 42 -17.14 7.64 -0.27
C GLY A 42 -15.72 8.19 -0.46
N LYS A 43 -14.68 7.47 -0.01
CA LYS A 43 -13.26 7.82 -0.20
C LYS A 43 -12.57 6.85 -1.15
N HIS A 44 -11.65 7.38 -1.96
CA HIS A 44 -10.75 6.55 -2.75
C HIS A 44 -9.76 5.83 -1.84
N ARG A 45 -9.63 4.52 -2.04
CA ARG A 45 -8.72 3.66 -1.34
C ARG A 45 -7.90 2.87 -2.36
N ALA A 46 -6.62 3.19 -2.46
CA ALA A 46 -5.68 2.46 -3.30
C ALA A 46 -5.13 1.25 -2.53
N VAL A 47 -5.20 0.13 -3.22
CA VAL A 47 -4.95 -1.21 -2.70
C VAL A 47 -3.80 -1.82 -3.49
N VAL A 48 -2.81 -2.34 -2.78
CA VAL A 48 -1.62 -2.94 -3.40
C VAL A 48 -1.80 -4.46 -3.47
N LEU A 49 -1.76 -5.01 -4.68
CA LEU A 49 -2.03 -6.42 -4.98
C LEU A 49 -0.73 -7.12 -5.39
N ASN A 50 -0.35 -8.16 -4.64
CA ASN A 50 0.80 -8.98 -4.98
C ASN A 50 0.51 -9.87 -6.19
N ARG A 51 1.51 -10.66 -6.62
CA ARG A 51 1.38 -11.61 -7.75
C ARG A 51 0.28 -12.66 -7.56
N PHE A 52 -0.12 -12.93 -6.32
CA PHE A 52 -1.16 -13.91 -5.96
C PHE A 52 -2.55 -13.26 -5.82
N GLY A 53 -2.66 -11.95 -6.01
CA GLY A 53 -3.91 -11.20 -5.85
C GLY A 53 -4.28 -10.92 -4.39
N GLU A 54 -3.39 -11.19 -3.44
CA GLU A 54 -3.61 -10.86 -2.04
C GLU A 54 -3.22 -9.42 -1.72
N THR A 55 -3.90 -8.86 -0.72
CA THR A 55 -3.80 -7.46 -0.31
C THR A 55 -3.31 -7.33 1.13
N PRO A 56 -2.02 -7.08 1.37
CA PRO A 56 -1.56 -6.82 2.73
C PRO A 56 -1.68 -5.33 3.11
N VAL A 57 -1.75 -4.40 2.14
CA VAL A 57 -1.43 -2.97 2.39
C VAL A 57 -2.30 -1.99 1.59
N PHE A 58 -2.59 -0.84 2.22
CA PHE A 58 -3.35 0.27 1.65
C PHE A 58 -2.58 1.58 1.71
N PHE A 59 -2.75 2.44 0.71
CA PHE A 59 -2.19 3.79 0.71
C PHE A 59 -3.13 4.80 1.37
N ASP A 60 -2.55 5.95 1.76
CA ASP A 60 -3.29 7.08 2.32
C ASP A 60 -4.30 7.66 1.29
N SER A 61 -5.27 8.44 1.78
CA SER A 61 -6.35 8.96 0.94
C SER A 61 -5.88 9.97 -0.13
N GLY A 62 -4.82 10.73 0.14
CA GLY A 62 -4.25 11.68 -0.82
C GLY A 62 -3.60 10.96 -1.98
N THR A 63 -2.72 9.99 -1.68
CA THR A 63 -2.10 9.15 -2.72
C THR A 63 -3.13 8.31 -3.46
N SER A 64 -4.13 7.76 -2.75
CA SER A 64 -5.19 6.98 -3.36
C SER A 64 -5.99 7.77 -4.39
N ARG A 65 -6.30 9.04 -4.08
CA ARG A 65 -6.99 9.94 -5.01
C ARG A 65 -6.16 10.25 -6.25
N GLU A 66 -4.86 10.52 -6.08
CA GLU A 66 -3.96 10.79 -7.21
C GLU A 66 -3.88 9.59 -8.16
N ILE A 67 -3.71 8.38 -7.60
CA ILE A 67 -3.69 7.14 -8.39
C ILE A 67 -5.03 6.91 -9.08
N ALA A 68 -6.16 7.15 -8.41
CA ALA A 68 -7.48 7.04 -9.03
C ALA A 68 -7.66 7.99 -10.22
N ILE A 69 -7.17 9.24 -10.12
CA ILE A 69 -7.21 10.20 -11.22
C ILE A 69 -6.33 9.72 -12.39
N ASN A 70 -5.14 9.18 -12.12
CA ASN A 70 -4.25 8.67 -13.17
C ASN A 70 -4.84 7.43 -13.86
N GLN A 71 -5.45 6.52 -13.11
CA GLN A 71 -6.17 5.37 -13.67
C GLN A 71 -7.36 5.80 -14.52
N ALA A 72 -8.13 6.80 -14.09
CA ALA A 72 -9.24 7.36 -14.87
C ALA A 72 -8.78 8.00 -16.21
N LYS A 73 -7.53 8.48 -16.28
CA LYS A 73 -6.91 8.96 -17.52
C LYS A 73 -6.38 7.82 -18.42
N GLY A 74 -6.50 6.57 -17.99
CA GLY A 74 -6.02 5.39 -18.72
C GLY A 74 -4.59 4.98 -18.41
N PHE A 75 -3.95 5.56 -17.38
CA PHE A 75 -2.61 5.15 -16.97
C PHE A 75 -2.64 3.89 -16.10
N MET A 76 -1.66 3.02 -16.31
CA MET A 76 -1.39 1.88 -15.42
C MET A 76 -0.51 2.34 -14.25
N THR A 77 -0.80 1.85 -13.05
CA THR A 77 0.02 2.12 -11.86
C THR A 77 0.55 0.80 -11.31
N TYR A 78 1.87 0.77 -11.12
CA TYR A 78 2.58 -0.33 -10.48
C TYR A 78 3.25 0.20 -9.22
N ALA A 79 3.47 -0.69 -8.26
CA ALA A 79 4.19 -0.37 -7.03
C ALA A 79 5.29 -1.40 -6.83
N ILE A 80 6.51 -0.96 -6.56
CA ILE A 80 7.64 -1.84 -6.26
C ILE A 80 7.86 -1.80 -4.76
N LEU A 81 7.82 -2.95 -4.08
CA LEU A 81 8.08 -3.01 -2.65
C LEU A 81 9.54 -2.66 -2.36
N THR A 82 9.80 -1.60 -1.59
CA THR A 82 11.16 -1.12 -1.31
C THR A 82 11.62 -1.47 0.09
N LEU A 83 10.69 -1.46 1.05
CA LEU A 83 10.99 -1.72 2.46
C LEU A 83 9.75 -2.26 3.16
N VAL A 84 9.96 -3.20 4.09
CA VAL A 84 8.96 -3.57 5.10
C VAL A 84 9.53 -3.20 6.46
N GLY A 85 8.73 -2.53 7.28
CA GLY A 85 9.13 -2.00 8.56
C GLY A 85 8.15 -2.32 9.68
N PHE A 86 8.68 -2.37 10.89
CA PHE A 86 7.91 -2.41 12.12
C PHE A 86 8.36 -1.26 13.03
N THR A 87 7.42 -0.46 13.49
CA THR A 87 7.67 0.64 14.42
C THR A 87 6.92 0.38 15.71
N THR A 88 7.62 0.20 16.82
CA THR A 88 7.00 0.21 18.14
C THR A 88 6.62 1.64 18.50
N LYS A 89 5.35 2.04 18.35
CA LYS A 89 4.86 3.28 18.99
C LYS A 89 5.02 3.11 20.51
N ARG A 90 5.83 3.97 21.14
CA ARG A 90 5.94 4.09 22.61
C ARG A 90 4.90 5.11 23.06
N SER A 91 3.63 4.74 23.05
CA SER A 91 2.54 5.52 23.64
C SER A 91 1.49 4.56 24.20
N GLU A 92 1.12 4.74 25.46
CA GLU A 92 0.37 3.80 26.32
C GLU A 92 -1.11 3.62 25.95
N GLU A 93 -1.53 4.05 24.76
CA GLU A 93 -2.91 4.00 24.30
C GLU A 93 -2.88 3.60 22.82
N GLU A 94 -3.21 2.32 22.52
CA GLU A 94 -3.91 1.84 21.31
C GLU A 94 -3.69 0.32 21.13
N GLU A 95 -4.79 -0.43 21.21
CA GLU A 95 -4.88 -1.90 21.18
C GLU A 95 -4.73 -2.53 19.78
N ASP A 96 -4.50 -1.76 18.73
CA ASP A 96 -4.38 -2.30 17.36
C ASP A 96 -2.91 -2.29 16.88
N SER A 97 -2.22 -3.41 17.07
CA SER A 97 -0.81 -3.60 16.68
C SER A 97 -0.55 -3.54 15.18
N SER A 98 -1.57 -3.36 14.34
CA SER A 98 -1.47 -3.39 12.88
C SER A 98 -0.82 -2.15 12.28
N GLU A 99 -1.04 -0.96 12.84
CA GLU A 99 -0.41 0.28 12.38
C GLU A 99 1.11 0.30 12.59
N ASN A 100 1.61 -0.54 13.50
CA ASN A 100 3.03 -0.67 13.73
C ASN A 100 3.75 -1.33 12.54
N TYR A 101 3.03 -2.08 11.69
CA TYR A 101 3.56 -2.71 10.50
C TYR A 101 3.23 -1.87 9.26
N TRP A 102 4.28 -1.52 8.51
CA TRP A 102 4.16 -0.69 7.32
C TRP A 102 5.09 -1.20 6.23
N ALA A 103 4.77 -0.85 4.99
CA ALA A 103 5.66 -1.04 3.86
C ALA A 103 5.79 0.25 3.07
N GLU A 104 6.95 0.45 2.48
CA GLU A 104 7.20 1.50 1.53
C GLU A 104 7.26 0.92 0.12
N PHE A 105 6.70 1.66 -0.82
CA PHE A 105 6.65 1.31 -2.22
C PHE A 105 7.14 2.46 -3.07
N ALA A 106 7.90 2.15 -4.12
CA ALA A 106 8.11 3.07 -5.23
C ALA A 106 6.94 2.90 -6.20
N VAL A 107 6.12 3.94 -6.35
CA VAL A 107 4.91 3.98 -7.18
C VAL A 107 5.12 4.91 -8.36
#